data_AF-A0A821R5R0-F1
#
_entry.id   AF-A0A821R5R0-F1
#
_cell.length_a   1.000
_cell.length_b   1.000
_cell.length_c   1.000
_cell.angle_alpha   90.00
_cell.angle_beta   90.00
_cell.angle_gamma   90.00
#
_symmetry.space_group_name_H-M   'P 1'
#
loop_
_entity.id
_entity.type
_entity.pdbx_description
1 polymer ?
#
loop_
_entity_poly.entity_id
_entity_poly.type
_entity_poly.pdbx_seq_one_letter_code
_entity_poly.pdbx_strand_id
1 'polypeptide(L)'
;MPVTQNFNIEGVDRERDRDLVSPVHVTLLNVVISITNLCLGGVTLSAFFFIHIFVTSTSLKQHVYLCVIGYVIIMTQAVHSLNPHAGWARMVKYENRRMVHWTLQIVGTILVSIGSIIRMANVNTNFNSTHGILGIVAFLCTILTMIGGVVNANSSRLNINKTFLTLAHSCLGSLTLCSAFLSLCFAFNSMMYRVVLGDKSADFGIALSVVALVGTLVSPSLDFVKRIFHSR
;
A
#
# COMPACT_ATOMS: atom_id res chain seq x y z
N MET A 1 11.04 -6.77 -32.94
CA MET A 1 11.26 -5.71 -31.93
C MET A 1 10.12 -4.68 -32.04
N PRO A 2 9.18 -4.63 -31.08
CA PRO A 2 8.41 -3.39 -30.84
C PRO A 2 8.06 -3.11 -29.36
N VAL A 3 8.70 -3.79 -28.39
CA VAL A 3 8.29 -3.73 -26.96
C VAL A 3 8.65 -2.39 -26.29
N THR A 4 9.68 -1.69 -26.77
CA THR A 4 10.16 -0.43 -26.16
C THR A 4 9.36 0.80 -26.59
N GLN A 5 8.68 0.77 -27.73
CA GLN A 5 8.11 1.98 -28.33
C GLN A 5 6.83 2.46 -27.59
N ASN A 6 5.88 1.55 -27.30
CA ASN A 6 4.64 1.92 -26.60
C ASN A 6 4.86 2.24 -25.11
N PHE A 7 5.89 1.69 -24.48
CA PHE A 7 6.23 2.00 -23.09
C PHE A 7 6.87 3.37 -22.91
N ASN A 8 7.65 3.81 -23.90
CA ASN A 8 8.29 5.12 -23.88
C ASN A 8 7.24 6.23 -24.08
N ILE A 9 6.22 5.98 -24.92
CA ILE A 9 5.15 6.95 -25.20
C ILE A 9 4.31 7.25 -23.93
N GLU A 10 3.83 6.23 -23.20
CA GLU A 10 3.08 6.46 -21.94
C GLU A 10 3.91 7.18 -20.86
N GLY A 11 5.21 6.90 -20.79
CA GLY A 11 6.11 7.57 -19.86
C GLY A 11 6.32 9.03 -20.20
N VAL A 12 6.51 9.32 -21.49
CA VAL A 12 6.70 10.67 -22.05
C VAL A 12 5.43 11.51 -21.90
N ASP A 13 4.25 10.95 -22.17
CA ASP A 13 2.98 11.68 -22.03
C ASP A 13 2.69 12.03 -20.57
N ARG A 14 2.96 11.12 -19.63
CA ARG A 14 2.85 11.45 -18.19
C ARG A 14 3.87 12.45 -17.70
N GLU A 15 5.04 12.50 -18.32
CA GLU A 15 6.05 13.52 -18.01
C GLU A 15 5.63 14.89 -18.54
N ARG A 16 5.07 14.95 -19.76
CA ARG A 16 4.50 16.17 -20.34
C ARG A 16 3.32 16.70 -19.52
N ASP A 17 2.36 15.85 -19.17
CA ASP A 17 1.21 16.24 -18.35
C ASP A 17 1.63 16.75 -16.98
N ARG A 18 2.74 16.24 -16.45
CA ARG A 18 3.31 16.66 -15.16
C ARG A 18 3.67 18.14 -15.15
N ASP A 19 4.21 18.63 -16.26
CA ASP A 19 4.72 20.00 -16.39
C ASP A 19 3.61 21.02 -16.65
N LEU A 20 2.42 20.54 -17.06
CA LEU A 20 1.22 21.35 -17.29
C LEU A 20 0.37 21.59 -16.03
N VAL A 21 0.70 20.93 -14.91
CA VAL A 21 -0.07 21.03 -13.66
C VAL A 21 0.27 22.33 -12.90
N SER A 22 -0.76 23.02 -12.40
CA SER A 22 -0.58 24.26 -11.65
C SER A 22 0.29 24.06 -10.39
N PRO A 23 1.15 25.04 -10.03
CA PRO A 23 2.00 24.94 -8.83
C PRO A 23 1.19 24.70 -7.55
N VAL A 24 -0.02 25.27 -7.46
CA VAL A 24 -0.94 25.09 -6.33
C VAL A 24 -1.34 23.63 -6.17
N HIS A 25 -1.71 22.95 -7.26
CA HIS A 25 -2.10 21.54 -7.21
C HIS A 25 -0.94 20.64 -6.78
N VAL A 26 0.28 20.91 -7.26
CA VAL A 26 1.48 20.17 -6.86
C VAL A 26 1.79 20.37 -5.38
N THR A 27 1.65 21.58 -4.86
CA THR A 27 1.86 21.87 -3.44
C THR A 27 0.82 21.14 -2.57
N LEU A 28 -0.46 21.16 -2.97
CA LEU A 28 -1.53 20.47 -2.23
C LEU A 28 -1.28 18.96 -2.15
N LEU A 29 -0.93 18.31 -3.27
CA LEU A 29 -0.61 16.88 -3.25
C LEU A 29 0.62 16.55 -2.39
N ASN A 30 1.64 17.40 -2.38
CA ASN A 30 2.78 17.24 -1.48
C ASN A 30 2.39 17.33 -0.01
N VAL A 31 1.54 18.29 0.35
CA VAL A 31 1.03 18.42 1.73
C VAL A 31 0.27 17.16 2.13
N VAL A 32 -0.61 16.64 1.26
CA VAL A 32 -1.34 15.40 1.52
C VAL A 32 -0.39 14.22 1.74
N ILE A 33 0.62 14.04 0.88
CA ILE A 33 1.60 12.96 1.00
C ILE A 33 2.42 13.09 2.29
N SER A 34 2.84 14.31 2.66
CA SER A 34 3.57 14.56 3.90
C SER A 34 2.75 14.24 5.15
N ILE A 35 1.48 14.66 5.19
CA ILE A 35 0.54 14.31 6.28
C ILE A 35 0.34 12.79 6.33
N THR A 36 0.17 12.15 5.17
CA THR A 36 0.02 10.70 5.07
C THR A 36 1.23 9.99 5.67
N ASN A 37 2.44 10.40 5.29
CA ASN A 37 3.68 9.83 5.82
C ASN A 37 3.82 10.02 7.33
N LEU A 38 3.42 11.18 7.86
CA LEU A 38 3.38 11.43 9.30
C LEU A 38 2.41 10.47 10.01
N CYS A 39 1.20 10.29 9.47
CA CYS A 39 0.20 9.36 10.02
C CYS A 39 0.69 7.90 9.96
N LEU A 40 1.33 7.47 8.87
CA LEU A 40 1.93 6.14 8.74
C LEU A 40 3.00 5.89 9.82
N GLY A 41 3.86 6.88 10.06
CA GLY A 41 4.83 6.85 11.14
C GLY A 41 4.18 6.73 12.51
N GLY A 42 3.16 7.54 12.79
CA GLY A 42 2.41 7.49 14.05
C GLY A 42 1.74 6.14 14.30
N VAL A 43 1.06 5.58 13.29
CA VAL A 43 0.44 4.24 13.35
C VAL A 43 1.48 3.15 13.62
N THR A 44 2.61 3.21 12.92
CA THR A 44 3.68 2.22 13.04
C THR A 44 4.33 2.26 14.42
N LEU A 45 4.65 3.45 14.91
CA LEU A 45 5.22 3.64 16.24
C LEU A 45 4.25 3.21 17.33
N SER A 46 2.96 3.53 17.21
CA SER A 46 1.93 3.08 18.15
C SER A 46 1.83 1.55 18.20
N ALA A 47 1.80 0.89 17.04
CA ALA A 47 1.78 -0.57 16.95
C ALA A 47 3.03 -1.19 17.59
N PHE A 48 4.22 -0.66 17.30
CA PHE A 48 5.48 -1.17 17.84
C PHE A 48 5.62 -0.96 19.33
N PHE A 49 5.22 0.21 19.83
CA PHE A 49 5.20 0.51 21.25
C PHE A 49 4.32 -0.50 22.00
N PHE A 50 3.10 -0.74 21.48
CA PHE A 50 2.17 -1.69 22.07
C PHE A 50 2.77 -3.11 22.16
N ILE A 51 3.28 -3.65 21.05
CA ILE A 51 3.79 -5.02 21.04
C ILE A 51 5.12 -5.19 21.78
N HIS A 52 5.94 -4.14 21.87
CA HIS A 52 7.22 -4.23 22.55
C HIS A 52 7.02 -4.35 24.06
N ILE A 53 6.15 -3.50 24.62
CA ILE A 53 5.96 -3.36 26.07
C ILE A 53 4.93 -4.37 26.62
N PHE A 54 3.81 -4.58 25.92
CA PHE A 54 2.65 -5.26 26.52
C PHE A 54 2.39 -6.66 25.99
N VAL A 55 3.04 -7.07 24.91
CA VAL A 55 2.90 -8.42 24.36
C VAL A 55 4.12 -9.24 24.76
N THR A 56 3.91 -10.50 25.13
CA THR A 56 5.01 -11.45 25.42
C THR A 56 5.19 -12.49 24.32
N SER A 57 4.14 -12.76 23.55
CA SER A 57 4.18 -13.74 22.44
C SER A 57 5.12 -13.29 21.32
N THR A 58 6.23 -14.03 21.15
CA THR A 58 7.23 -13.77 20.10
C THR A 58 6.64 -13.85 18.70
N SER A 59 5.78 -14.83 18.42
CA SER A 59 5.14 -14.98 17.10
C SER A 59 4.23 -13.80 16.76
N LEU A 60 3.50 -13.26 17.75
CA LEU A 60 2.69 -12.06 17.55
C LEU A 60 3.56 -10.81 17.32
N LYS A 61 4.66 -10.65 18.06
CA LYS A 61 5.60 -9.54 17.84
C LYS A 61 6.15 -9.56 16.42
N GLN A 62 6.68 -10.72 15.98
CA GLN A 62 7.23 -10.89 14.63
C GLN A 62 6.18 -10.61 13.55
N HIS A 63 4.96 -11.12 13.74
CA HIS A 63 3.84 -10.84 12.83
C HIS A 63 3.58 -9.34 12.68
N VAL A 64 3.46 -8.61 13.80
CA VAL A 64 3.17 -7.17 13.78
C VAL A 64 4.33 -6.37 13.19
N TYR A 65 5.58 -6.65 13.59
CA TYR A 65 6.74 -5.96 13.01
C TYR A 65 6.79 -6.16 11.49
N LEU A 66 6.70 -7.40 11.01
CA LEU A 66 6.82 -7.70 9.59
C LEU A 66 5.63 -7.20 8.76
N CYS A 67 4.39 -7.35 9.27
CA CYS A 67 3.20 -6.92 8.53
C CYS A 67 3.03 -5.41 8.53
N VAL A 68 3.35 -4.70 9.62
CA VAL A 68 3.28 -3.23 9.66
C VAL A 68 4.39 -2.62 8.79
N ILE A 69 5.63 -3.12 8.86
CA ILE A 69 6.70 -2.65 7.97
C ILE A 69 6.33 -2.94 6.51
N GLY A 70 5.85 -4.14 6.22
CA GLY A 70 5.47 -4.54 4.86
C GLY A 70 4.30 -3.74 4.31
N TYR A 71 3.12 -3.83 4.92
CA TYR A 71 1.90 -3.17 4.43
C TYR A 71 1.90 -1.65 4.64
N VAL A 72 2.15 -1.20 5.87
CA VAL A 72 1.93 0.20 6.25
C VAL A 72 3.06 1.07 5.71
N ILE A 73 4.32 0.67 5.89
CA ILE A 73 5.45 1.49 5.44
C ILE A 73 5.80 1.19 3.98
N ILE A 74 6.31 -0.01 3.68
CA ILE A 74 6.98 -0.30 2.42
C ILE A 74 6.01 -0.28 1.23
N MET A 75 4.87 -0.98 1.33
CA MET A 75 3.89 -1.03 0.24
C MET A 75 3.24 0.32 -0.03
N THR A 76 2.93 1.10 1.02
CA THR A 76 2.45 2.47 0.86
C THR A 76 3.49 3.37 0.19
N GLN A 77 4.77 3.29 0.59
CA GLN A 77 5.84 4.03 -0.10
C GLN A 77 6.00 3.56 -1.55
N ALA A 78 5.76 2.29 -1.86
CA ALA A 78 5.74 1.80 -3.24
C ALA A 78 4.61 2.43 -4.05
N VAL A 79 3.42 2.65 -3.49
CA VAL A 79 2.35 3.36 -4.18
C VAL A 79 2.72 4.84 -4.38
N HIS A 80 3.25 5.49 -3.34
CA HIS A 80 3.68 6.88 -3.44
C HIS A 80 4.86 7.10 -4.40
N SER A 81 5.74 6.13 -4.60
CA SER A 81 6.87 6.26 -5.52
C SER A 81 6.45 6.45 -6.97
N LEU A 82 5.24 5.98 -7.33
CA LEU A 82 4.67 6.19 -8.66
C LEU A 82 4.01 7.56 -8.80
N ASN A 83 3.69 8.24 -7.70
CA ASN A 83 3.09 9.57 -7.75
C ASN A 83 4.15 10.59 -8.24
N PRO A 84 3.95 11.21 -9.41
CA PRO A 84 4.88 12.20 -9.96
C PRO A 84 5.05 13.46 -9.11
N HIS A 85 4.10 13.73 -8.22
CA HIS A 85 4.06 14.92 -7.39
C HIS A 85 4.68 14.70 -6.01
N ALA A 86 5.04 13.47 -5.64
CA ALA A 86 5.79 13.21 -4.42
C ALA A 86 7.18 13.88 -4.50
N GLY A 87 7.53 14.69 -3.50
CA GLY A 87 8.71 15.57 -3.54
C GLY A 87 10.00 14.91 -4.06
N TRP A 88 10.36 13.73 -3.56
CA TRP A 88 11.57 13.02 -4.00
C TRP A 88 11.40 12.32 -5.35
N ALA A 89 10.19 11.84 -5.68
CA ALA A 89 9.91 11.13 -6.93
C ALA A 89 9.79 12.10 -8.12
N ARG A 90 9.56 13.39 -7.88
CA ARG A 90 9.47 14.41 -8.93
C ARG A 90 10.72 14.47 -9.80
N MET A 91 11.89 14.37 -9.17
CA MET A 91 13.20 14.47 -9.82
C MET A 91 13.61 13.18 -10.55
N VAL A 92 12.83 12.12 -10.43
CA VAL A 92 13.15 10.78 -10.94
C VAL A 92 12.31 10.48 -12.19
N LYS A 93 12.98 10.00 -13.24
CA LYS A 93 12.31 9.54 -14.48
C LYS A 93 11.28 8.45 -14.20
N TYR A 94 10.23 8.38 -15.00
CA TYR A 94 9.16 7.40 -14.82
C TYR A 94 9.66 5.95 -14.75
N GLU A 95 10.62 5.56 -15.58
CA GLU A 95 11.19 4.22 -15.62
C GLU A 95 11.84 3.82 -14.28
N ASN A 96 12.62 4.72 -13.70
CA ASN A 96 13.27 4.52 -12.42
C ASN A 96 12.26 4.47 -11.27
N ARG A 97 11.20 5.29 -11.31
CA ARG A 97 10.10 5.23 -10.33
C ARG A 97 9.38 3.88 -10.36
N ARG A 98 9.18 3.32 -11.55
CA ARG A 98 8.64 1.96 -11.72
C ARG A 98 9.57 0.90 -11.16
N MET A 99 10.89 1.07 -11.33
CA MET A 99 11.89 0.21 -10.69
C MET A 99 11.89 0.28 -9.16
N VAL A 100 11.61 1.46 -8.58
CA VAL A 100 11.46 1.57 -7.13
C VAL A 100 10.16 0.90 -6.67
N HIS A 101 9.06 1.14 -7.38
CA HIS A 101 7.76 0.55 -7.07
C HIS A 101 7.80 -0.99 -7.00
N TRP A 102 8.28 -1.67 -8.05
CA TRP A 102 8.28 -3.12 -8.07
C TRP A 102 9.22 -3.71 -6.99
N THR A 103 10.37 -3.08 -6.75
CA THR A 103 11.33 -3.51 -5.71
C THR A 103 10.69 -3.42 -4.33
N LEU A 104 10.10 -2.28 -4.00
CA LEU A 104 9.42 -2.09 -2.72
C LEU A 104 8.24 -3.06 -2.58
N GLN A 105 7.47 -3.30 -3.64
CA GLN A 105 6.37 -4.28 -3.59
C GLN A 105 6.85 -5.70 -3.33
N ILE A 106 7.98 -6.12 -3.91
CA ILE A 106 8.58 -7.45 -3.64
C ILE A 106 8.99 -7.55 -2.18
N VAL A 107 9.76 -6.57 -1.69
CA VAL A 107 10.23 -6.56 -0.30
C VAL A 107 9.04 -6.57 0.66
N GLY A 108 8.05 -5.72 0.43
CA GLY A 108 6.83 -5.66 1.24
C GLY A 108 6.07 -6.99 1.25
N THR A 109 5.89 -7.60 0.07
CA THR A 109 5.19 -8.89 -0.06
C THR A 109 5.92 -10.01 0.68
N ILE A 110 7.25 -10.06 0.61
CA ILE A 110 8.06 -11.05 1.33
C ILE A 110 7.88 -10.89 2.84
N LEU A 111 8.01 -9.67 3.36
CA LEU A 111 7.87 -9.40 4.80
C LEU A 111 6.48 -9.80 5.32
N VAL A 112 5.43 -9.35 4.63
CA VAL A 112 4.05 -9.71 4.97
C VAL A 112 3.83 -11.22 4.94
N SER A 113 4.38 -11.91 3.93
CA SER A 113 4.23 -13.36 3.81
C SER A 113 4.87 -14.08 4.98
N ILE A 114 6.12 -13.73 5.31
CA ILE A 114 6.84 -14.31 6.44
C ILE A 114 6.08 -14.03 7.75
N GLY A 115 5.68 -12.77 7.99
CA GLY A 115 4.94 -12.38 9.20
C GLY A 115 3.59 -13.07 9.35
N SER A 116 2.86 -13.26 8.25
CA SER A 116 1.56 -13.94 8.24
C SER A 116 1.73 -15.45 8.49
N ILE A 117 2.67 -16.10 7.79
CA ILE A 117 2.93 -17.54 7.93
C ILE A 117 3.38 -17.88 9.35
N ILE A 118 4.29 -17.09 9.94
CA ILE A 118 4.73 -17.26 11.33
C ILE A 118 3.52 -17.23 12.27
N ARG A 119 2.61 -16.25 12.12
CA ARG A 119 1.43 -16.17 12.99
C ARG A 119 0.52 -17.37 12.81
N MET A 120 0.22 -17.74 11.56
CA MET A 120 -0.69 -18.85 11.24
C MET A 120 -0.19 -20.20 11.77
N ALA A 121 1.12 -20.42 11.72
CA ALA A 121 1.75 -21.66 12.19
C ALA A 121 1.80 -21.77 13.72
N ASN A 122 1.69 -20.66 14.45
CA ASN A 122 1.90 -20.60 15.90
C ASN A 122 0.62 -20.32 16.71
N VAL A 123 -0.56 -20.43 16.09
CA VAL A 123 -1.84 -20.31 16.78
C VAL A 123 -2.71 -21.54 16.56
N ASN A 124 -3.37 -22.01 17.61
CA ASN A 124 -4.24 -23.19 17.56
C ASN A 124 -5.57 -22.92 16.85
N THR A 125 -6.03 -21.66 16.88
CA THR A 125 -7.25 -21.23 16.20
C THR A 125 -6.94 -20.08 15.26
N ASN A 126 -6.95 -20.39 13.96
CA ASN A 126 -6.76 -19.40 12.91
C ASN A 126 -8.09 -18.75 12.51
N PHE A 127 -8.05 -17.46 12.16
CA PHE A 127 -9.14 -16.72 11.50
C PHE A 127 -10.49 -16.59 12.23
N ASN A 128 -10.54 -16.75 13.55
CA ASN A 128 -11.77 -16.52 14.33
C ASN A 128 -12.04 -15.04 14.66
N SER A 129 -11.08 -14.14 14.40
CA SER A 129 -11.25 -12.70 14.65
C SER A 129 -11.46 -11.94 13.35
N THR A 130 -12.18 -10.82 13.42
CA THR A 130 -12.36 -9.91 12.27
C THR A 130 -11.02 -9.43 11.71
N HIS A 131 -10.06 -9.15 12.59
CA HIS A 131 -8.68 -8.85 12.20
C HIS A 131 -8.05 -9.97 11.36
N GLY A 132 -8.18 -11.23 11.81
CA GLY A 132 -7.64 -12.40 11.11
C GLY A 132 -8.30 -12.64 9.74
N ILE A 133 -9.62 -12.48 9.64
CA ILE A 133 -10.37 -12.64 8.38
C ILE A 133 -9.95 -11.56 7.36
N LEU A 134 -9.92 -10.29 7.77
CA LEU A 134 -9.47 -9.21 6.88
C LEU A 134 -7.98 -9.34 6.54
N GLY A 135 -7.17 -9.85 7.47
CA GLY A 135 -5.75 -10.12 7.26
C GLY A 135 -5.51 -11.18 6.20
N ILE A 136 -6.25 -12.29 6.21
CA ILE A 136 -6.11 -13.32 5.17
C ILE A 136 -6.65 -12.84 3.81
N VAL A 137 -7.73 -12.06 3.80
CA VAL A 137 -8.21 -11.42 2.56
C VAL A 137 -7.14 -10.50 1.99
N ALA A 138 -6.54 -9.63 2.81
CA ALA A 138 -5.45 -8.76 2.39
C ALA A 138 -4.26 -9.58 1.87
N PHE A 139 -3.90 -10.67 2.54
CA PHE A 139 -2.80 -11.55 2.15
C PHE A 139 -3.03 -12.20 0.78
N LEU A 140 -4.21 -12.77 0.55
CA LEU A 140 -4.57 -13.37 -0.74
C LEU A 140 -4.62 -12.32 -1.86
N CYS A 141 -5.22 -11.16 -1.60
CA CYS A 141 -5.22 -10.06 -2.56
C CYS A 141 -3.79 -9.58 -2.85
N THR A 142 -2.88 -9.59 -1.88
CA THR A 142 -1.46 -9.24 -2.10
C THR A 142 -0.81 -10.18 -3.11
N ILE A 143 -0.98 -11.50 -2.95
CA ILE A 143 -0.45 -12.50 -3.89
C ILE A 143 -1.03 -12.27 -5.29
N LEU A 144 -2.36 -12.07 -5.39
CA LEU A 144 -3.02 -11.79 -6.67
C LEU A 144 -2.51 -10.50 -7.32
N THR A 145 -2.30 -9.44 -6.53
CA THR A 145 -1.78 -8.17 -7.06
C THR A 145 -0.34 -8.28 -7.54
N MET A 146 0.49 -9.08 -6.87
CA MET A 146 1.87 -9.35 -7.29
C MET A 146 1.88 -10.08 -8.64
N ILE A 147 1.10 -11.16 -8.76
CA ILE A 147 0.95 -11.89 -10.03
C ILE A 147 0.42 -10.94 -11.11
N GLY A 148 -0.63 -10.17 -10.81
CA GLY A 148 -1.19 -9.16 -11.72
C GLY A 148 -0.16 -8.11 -12.17
N GLY A 149 0.75 -7.70 -11.28
CA GLY A 149 1.85 -6.79 -11.61
C GLY A 149 2.84 -7.39 -12.59
N VAL A 150 3.23 -8.66 -12.39
CA VAL A 150 4.12 -9.40 -13.29
C VAL A 150 3.46 -9.65 -14.65
N VAL A 151 2.18 -10.03 -14.68
CA VAL A 151 1.42 -10.22 -15.92
C VAL A 151 1.30 -8.89 -16.66
N ASN A 152 1.01 -7.78 -15.96
CA ASN A 152 0.92 -6.46 -16.57
C ASN A 152 2.26 -6.01 -17.19
N ALA A 153 3.38 -6.28 -16.52
CA ALA A 153 4.72 -6.00 -17.04
C ALA A 153 5.02 -6.79 -18.33
N ASN A 154 4.47 -8.00 -18.47
CA ASN A 154 4.64 -8.86 -19.65
C ASN A 154 3.47 -8.79 -20.64
N SER A 155 2.53 -7.86 -20.48
CA SER A 155 1.30 -7.75 -21.29
C SER A 155 1.54 -7.74 -22.81
N SER A 156 2.60 -7.07 -23.27
CA SER A 156 2.98 -7.03 -24.69
C SER A 156 3.48 -8.37 -25.24
N ARG A 157 3.99 -9.27 -24.39
CA ARG A 157 4.40 -10.62 -24.78
C ARG A 157 3.22 -11.60 -24.78
N LEU A 158 2.20 -11.30 -23.97
CA LEU A 158 1.02 -12.14 -23.78
C LEU A 158 -0.16 -11.72 -24.67
N ASN A 159 -0.02 -10.66 -25.48
CA ASN A 159 -1.08 -10.08 -26.31
C ASN A 159 -2.37 -9.74 -25.54
N ILE A 160 -2.25 -9.33 -24.27
CA ILE A 160 -3.38 -8.92 -23.43
C ILE A 160 -3.52 -7.40 -23.45
N ASN A 161 -4.75 -6.89 -23.36
CA ASN A 161 -5.02 -5.47 -23.22
C ASN A 161 -4.37 -4.89 -21.95
N LYS A 162 -3.31 -4.11 -22.15
CA LYS A 162 -2.50 -3.48 -21.09
C LYS A 162 -3.31 -2.48 -20.25
N THR A 163 -4.22 -1.74 -20.86
CA THR A 163 -5.08 -0.77 -20.15
C THR A 163 -5.96 -1.48 -19.14
N PHE A 164 -6.60 -2.57 -19.56
CA PHE A 164 -7.43 -3.39 -18.67
C PHE A 164 -6.62 -4.01 -17.53
N LEU A 165 -5.47 -4.62 -17.84
CA LEU A 165 -4.60 -5.22 -16.81
C LEU A 165 -4.09 -4.19 -15.81
N THR A 166 -3.70 -3.00 -16.27
CA THR A 166 -3.22 -1.94 -15.38
C THR A 166 -4.35 -1.39 -14.51
N LEU A 167 -5.58 -1.32 -15.04
CA LEU A 167 -6.77 -0.93 -14.27
C LEU A 167 -7.11 -1.97 -13.19
N ALA A 168 -7.14 -3.25 -13.58
CA ALA A 168 -7.40 -4.37 -12.67
C ALA A 168 -6.35 -4.46 -11.56
N HIS A 169 -5.06 -4.34 -11.89
CA HIS A 169 -3.97 -4.31 -10.92
C HIS A 169 -4.11 -3.15 -9.94
N SER A 170 -4.46 -1.95 -10.41
CA SER A 170 -4.67 -0.77 -9.56
C SER A 170 -5.87 -0.95 -8.61
N CYS A 171 -6.97 -1.53 -9.11
CA CYS A 171 -8.17 -1.80 -8.31
C CYS A 171 -7.89 -2.85 -7.23
N LEU A 172 -7.30 -3.98 -7.60
CA LEU A 172 -6.91 -5.03 -6.67
C LEU A 172 -5.89 -4.51 -5.64
N GLY A 173 -4.89 -3.72 -6.06
CA GLY A 173 -3.92 -3.10 -5.16
C GLY A 173 -4.57 -2.17 -4.13
N SER A 174 -5.58 -1.41 -4.56
CA SER A 174 -6.35 -0.54 -3.66
C SER A 174 -7.16 -1.37 -2.65
N LEU A 175 -7.81 -2.45 -3.09
CA LEU A 175 -8.54 -3.38 -2.21
C LEU A 175 -7.63 -4.06 -1.19
N THR A 176 -6.41 -4.44 -1.59
CA THR A 176 -5.39 -4.99 -0.69
C THR A 176 -5.06 -3.99 0.43
N LEU A 177 -4.76 -2.74 0.08
CA LEU A 177 -4.44 -1.71 1.08
C LEU A 177 -5.65 -1.41 1.98
N CYS A 178 -6.86 -1.29 1.44
CA CYS A 178 -8.07 -1.14 2.23
C CYS A 178 -8.21 -2.26 3.26
N SER A 179 -8.07 -3.51 2.82
CA SER A 179 -8.21 -4.69 3.68
C SER A 179 -7.13 -4.74 4.77
N ALA A 180 -5.88 -4.39 4.42
CA ALA A 180 -4.77 -4.34 5.37
C ALA A 180 -4.96 -3.26 6.45
N PHE A 181 -5.35 -2.04 6.06
CA PHE A 181 -5.61 -0.95 7.00
C PHE A 181 -6.87 -1.20 7.85
N LEU A 182 -7.94 -1.76 7.26
CA LEU A 182 -9.11 -2.18 8.03
C LEU A 182 -8.76 -3.25 9.06
N SER A 183 -7.99 -4.27 8.65
CA SER A 183 -7.46 -5.29 9.56
C SER A 183 -6.67 -4.65 10.71
N LEU A 184 -5.84 -3.65 10.43
CA LEU A 184 -5.08 -2.91 11.44
C LEU A 184 -5.97 -2.09 12.38
N CYS A 185 -7.02 -1.42 11.87
CA CYS A 185 -8.02 -0.74 12.70
C CYS A 185 -8.70 -1.71 13.67
N PHE A 186 -9.05 -2.92 13.22
CA PHE A 186 -9.60 -3.95 14.11
C PHE A 186 -8.59 -4.49 15.12
N ALA A 187 -7.29 -4.46 14.81
CA ALA A 187 -6.25 -4.79 15.78
C ALA A 187 -6.20 -3.75 16.91
N PHE A 188 -6.27 -2.45 16.59
CA PHE A 188 -6.37 -1.39 17.61
C PHE A 188 -7.69 -1.43 18.38
N ASN A 189 -8.79 -1.81 17.72
CA ASN A 189 -10.08 -1.99 18.36
C ASN A 189 -10.18 -3.29 19.20
N SER A 190 -9.14 -4.12 19.23
CA SER A 190 -9.17 -5.37 19.99
C SER A 190 -9.21 -5.10 21.48
N MET A 191 -9.89 -5.99 22.23
CA MET A 191 -9.98 -5.90 23.69
C MET A 191 -8.60 -5.80 24.35
N MET A 192 -7.61 -6.55 23.84
CA MET A 192 -6.24 -6.53 24.35
C MET A 192 -5.62 -5.14 24.28
N TYR A 193 -5.79 -4.43 23.15
CA TYR A 193 -5.22 -3.09 22.98
C TYR A 193 -5.96 -2.06 23.84
N ARG A 194 -7.29 -2.08 23.84
CA ARG A 194 -8.14 -1.13 24.60
C ARG A 194 -7.95 -1.24 26.11
N VAL A 195 -7.86 -2.45 26.66
CA VAL A 195 -7.65 -2.64 28.11
C VAL A 195 -6.30 -2.10 28.57
N VAL A 196 -5.28 -2.20 27.73
CA VAL A 196 -3.90 -1.85 28.10
C VAL A 196 -3.59 -0.37 27.89
N LEU A 197 -4.02 0.20 26.76
CA LEU A 197 -3.69 1.58 26.37
C LEU A 197 -4.86 2.56 26.54
N GLY A 198 -6.06 2.06 26.83
CA GLY A 198 -7.27 2.86 26.97
C GLY A 198 -7.95 3.20 25.64
N ASP A 199 -9.25 3.50 25.72
CA ASP A 199 -10.09 3.74 24.54
C ASP A 199 -9.64 4.93 23.70
N LYS A 200 -9.20 6.02 24.35
CA LYS A 200 -8.72 7.23 23.64
C LYS A 200 -7.51 6.95 22.75
N SER A 201 -6.60 6.08 23.20
CA SER A 201 -5.41 5.70 22.43
C SER A 201 -5.78 4.81 21.24
N ALA A 202 -6.71 3.87 21.45
CA ALA A 202 -7.24 3.01 20.40
C ALA A 202 -7.93 3.83 19.29
N ASP A 203 -8.82 4.75 19.68
CA ASP A 203 -9.56 5.59 18.73
C ASP A 203 -8.61 6.51 17.96
N PHE A 204 -7.56 7.02 18.61
CA PHE A 204 -6.52 7.80 17.94
C PHE A 204 -5.72 6.97 16.92
N GLY A 205 -5.31 5.74 17.27
CA GLY A 205 -4.63 4.82 16.35
C GLY A 205 -5.48 4.47 15.13
N ILE A 206 -6.78 4.26 15.33
CA ILE A 206 -7.76 4.03 14.25
C ILE A 206 -7.88 5.28 13.36
N ALA A 207 -8.03 6.47 13.95
CA ALA A 207 -8.14 7.73 13.21
C ALA A 207 -6.90 7.96 12.32
N LEU A 208 -5.69 7.77 12.87
CA LEU A 208 -4.46 7.88 12.10
C LEU A 208 -4.39 6.86 10.94
N SER A 209 -4.85 5.63 11.18
CA SER A 209 -4.88 4.57 10.15
C SER A 209 -5.83 4.92 9.01
N VAL A 210 -7.00 5.47 9.33
CA VAL A 210 -7.98 5.91 8.32
C VAL A 210 -7.44 7.08 7.48
N VAL A 211 -6.88 8.10 8.13
CA VAL A 211 -6.28 9.24 7.42
C VAL A 211 -5.13 8.78 6.51
N ALA A 212 -4.28 7.88 7.01
CA ALA A 212 -3.18 7.32 6.23
C ALA A 212 -3.67 6.51 5.02
N LEU A 213 -4.73 5.71 5.18
CA LEU A 213 -5.33 4.95 4.08
C LEU A 213 -5.89 5.88 3.02
N VAL A 214 -6.69 6.87 3.42
CA VAL A 214 -7.30 7.83 2.48
C VAL A 214 -6.22 8.56 1.69
N GLY A 215 -5.19 9.09 2.37
CA GLY A 215 -4.08 9.77 1.72
C GLY A 215 -3.32 8.90 0.73
N THR A 216 -3.11 7.62 1.06
CA THR A 216 -2.45 6.64 0.18
C THR A 216 -3.27 6.37 -1.08
N LEU A 217 -4.61 6.33 -0.95
CA LEU A 217 -5.52 6.01 -2.05
C LEU A 217 -5.81 7.19 -2.97
N VAL A 218 -5.48 8.43 -2.60
CA VAL A 218 -5.69 9.61 -3.48
C VAL A 218 -5.00 9.40 -4.83
N SER A 219 -3.73 8.98 -4.82
CA SER A 219 -2.93 8.80 -6.04
C SER A 219 -3.52 7.76 -7.01
N PRO A 220 -3.75 6.50 -6.60
CA PRO A 220 -4.33 5.48 -7.49
C PRO A 220 -5.76 5.82 -7.90
N SER A 221 -6.55 6.52 -7.07
CA SER A 221 -7.91 6.93 -7.42
C SER A 221 -7.93 7.98 -8.53
N LEU A 222 -7.04 8.98 -8.46
CA LEU A 222 -6.91 9.99 -9.52
C LEU A 222 -6.46 9.34 -10.84
N ASP A 223 -5.50 8.43 -10.79
CA ASP A 223 -5.03 7.70 -11.99
C ASP A 223 -6.13 6.80 -12.58
N PHE A 224 -6.93 6.16 -11.73
CA PHE A 224 -8.08 5.34 -12.13
C PHE A 224 -9.14 6.18 -12.87
N VAL A 225 -9.54 7.31 -12.27
CA VAL A 225 -10.50 8.24 -12.87
C VAL A 225 -10.00 8.74 -14.21
N LYS A 226 -8.75 9.24 -14.28
CA LYS A 226 -8.14 9.71 -15.54
C LYS A 226 -8.22 8.65 -16.64
N ARG A 227 -7.86 7.40 -16.34
CA ARG A 227 -7.87 6.32 -17.34
C ARG A 227 -9.25 5.91 -17.80
N ILE A 228 -10.27 5.98 -16.95
CA ILE A 228 -11.65 5.69 -17.35
C ILE A 228 -12.17 6.78 -18.30
N PHE A 229 -11.90 8.06 -17.98
CA PHE A 229 -12.42 9.17 -18.77
C PHE A 229 -11.63 9.43 -20.06
N HIS A 230 -10.33 9.13 -20.12
CA HIS A 230 -9.49 9.28 -21.33
C HIS A 230 -9.47 8.01 -22.23
N SER A 231 -10.10 6.91 -21.82
CA SER A 231 -10.24 5.69 -22.64
C SER A 231 -11.50 5.70 -23.53
N ARG A 232 -12.20 6.84 -23.61
CA ARG A 232 -13.25 7.14 -24.60
C ARG A 232 -12.70 8.16 -25.59
#